data_AF-A0A0K0EJN2-F1
#
_entry.id   AF-A0A0K0EJN2-F1
#
_cell.length_a   1.000
_cell.length_b   1.000
_cell.length_c   1.000
_cell.angle_alpha   90.00
_cell.angle_beta   90.00
_cell.angle_gamma   90.00
#
_symmetry.space_group_name_H-M   'P 1'
#
loop_
_entity.id
_entity.type
_entity.pdbx_description
1 polymer ?
#
loop_
_entity_poly.entity_id
_entity_poly.type
_entity_poly.pdbx_seq_one_letter_code
_entity_poly.pdbx_strand_id
1 'polypeptide(L)'
;MKRSYPYKWNKKYSICIRFPGISKECELELKSYTDYLVKNKIQGFVTLHSYEGFILYPWGYQKKLYTDDREKFHKLGEKMKNAIENISGTY
;
A
#
# COMPACT_ATOMS: atom_id res chain seq x y z
N MET A 1 -0.15 -8.69 -7.96
CA MET A 1 -1.27 -8.09 -7.19
C MET A 1 -1.18 -6.56 -7.01
N LYS A 2 -0.18 -5.98 -6.33
CA LYS A 2 -0.18 -4.54 -5.96
C LYS A 2 -0.25 -3.52 -7.11
N ARG A 3 0.06 -3.91 -8.34
CA ARG A 3 0.04 -3.02 -9.51
C ARG A 3 -1.29 -3.03 -10.25
N SER A 4 -2.22 -3.90 -9.84
CA SER A 4 -3.51 -4.09 -10.50
C SER A 4 -4.66 -3.31 -9.83
N TYR A 5 -4.40 -2.59 -8.73
CA TYR A 5 -5.40 -1.74 -8.05
C TYR A 5 -6.00 -0.71 -9.01
N PRO A 6 -7.30 -0.37 -8.88
CA PRO A 6 -7.99 0.54 -9.79
C PRO A 6 -7.58 2.02 -9.61
N TYR A 7 -6.65 2.33 -8.71
CA TYR A 7 -6.19 3.68 -8.44
C TYR A 7 -4.93 4.03 -9.22
N LYS A 8 -5.02 5.00 -10.16
CA LYS A 8 -3.93 5.44 -11.03
C LYS A 8 -3.20 4.27 -11.72
N TRP A 9 -3.96 3.25 -12.12
CA TRP A 9 -3.48 2.05 -12.81
C TRP A 9 -2.77 2.41 -14.13
N ASN A 10 -1.66 1.74 -14.42
CA ASN A 10 -0.82 2.04 -15.57
C ASN A 10 -0.30 0.77 -16.24
N LYS A 11 -0.57 0.62 -17.55
CA LYS A 11 -0.16 -0.54 -18.37
C LYS A 11 1.31 -0.52 -18.78
N LYS A 12 2.07 0.54 -18.47
CA LYS A 12 3.46 0.76 -18.94
C LYS A 12 4.53 -0.21 -18.40
N TYR A 13 4.19 -1.23 -17.62
CA TYR A 13 5.19 -2.12 -17.04
C TYR A 13 5.43 -3.38 -17.89
N SER A 14 6.68 -3.87 -17.91
CA SER A 14 7.04 -5.12 -18.59
C SER A 14 6.31 -6.31 -18.00
N ILE A 15 5.74 -7.15 -18.88
CA ILE A 15 4.96 -8.34 -18.52
C ILE A 15 5.78 -9.37 -17.75
N CYS A 16 7.08 -9.50 -18.01
CA CYS A 16 7.91 -10.52 -17.36
C CYS A 16 8.52 -10.08 -16.02
N ILE A 17 8.43 -8.79 -15.68
CA ILE A 17 9.10 -8.24 -14.48
C ILE A 17 8.09 -7.67 -13.50
N ARG A 18 7.16 -6.84 -13.97
CA ARG A 18 6.24 -6.05 -13.12
C ARG A 18 4.86 -5.95 -13.76
N PHE A 19 4.23 -7.08 -14.05
CA PHE A 19 2.94 -7.08 -14.73
C PHE A 19 1.82 -6.44 -13.88
N PRO A 20 1.09 -5.44 -14.39
CA PRO A 20 -0.02 -4.79 -13.69
C PRO A 20 -1.37 -5.47 -13.98
N GLY A 21 -1.38 -6.60 -14.69
CA GLY A 21 -2.59 -7.23 -15.23
C GLY A 21 -2.90 -6.78 -16.66
N ILE A 22 -3.77 -7.52 -17.35
CA ILE A 22 -4.29 -7.13 -18.67
C ILE A 22 -5.27 -5.95 -18.59
N SER A 23 -5.90 -5.77 -17.43
CA SER A 23 -6.80 -4.69 -17.07
C SER A 23 -6.73 -4.41 -15.56
N LYS A 24 -7.33 -3.29 -15.12
CA LYS A 24 -7.53 -3.00 -13.69
C LYS A 24 -8.37 -4.11 -13.04
N GLU A 25 -8.02 -4.51 -11.82
CA GLU A 25 -8.77 -5.52 -11.04
C GLU A 25 -8.99 -6.86 -11.77
N CYS A 26 -8.09 -7.21 -12.70
CA CYS A 26 -8.20 -8.46 -13.45
C CYS A 26 -7.97 -9.72 -12.57
N GLU A 27 -7.22 -9.58 -11.48
CA GLU A 27 -6.97 -10.66 -10.53
C GLU A 27 -8.19 -10.86 -9.63
N LEU A 28 -8.70 -12.10 -9.53
CA LEU A 28 -9.89 -12.41 -8.74
C LEU A 28 -9.68 -12.15 -7.23
N GLU A 29 -8.47 -12.38 -6.73
CA GLU A 29 -8.10 -12.07 -5.35
C GLU A 29 -8.19 -10.57 -5.08
N LEU A 30 -7.77 -9.75 -6.05
CA LEU A 30 -7.85 -8.30 -5.91
C LEU A 30 -9.29 -7.82 -5.98
N LYS A 31 -10.08 -8.33 -6.93
CA LYS A 31 -11.48 -7.96 -7.10
C LYS A 31 -12.33 -8.30 -5.88
N SER A 32 -12.20 -9.53 -5.38
CA SER A 32 -12.94 -9.96 -4.19
C SER A 32 -12.59 -9.11 -2.96
N TYR A 33 -11.32 -8.76 -2.82
CA TYR A 33 -10.83 -7.89 -1.76
C TYR A 33 -11.32 -6.45 -1.90
N THR A 34 -11.25 -5.83 -3.10
CA THR A 34 -11.73 -4.46 -3.30
C THR A 34 -13.25 -4.37 -3.14
N ASP A 35 -14.00 -5.37 -3.62
CA ASP A 35 -15.44 -5.49 -3.39
C ASP A 35 -15.78 -5.53 -1.90
N TYR A 36 -14.99 -6.27 -1.10
CA TYR A 36 -15.16 -6.30 0.35
C TYR A 36 -14.91 -4.92 0.98
N LEU A 37 -13.84 -4.23 0.60
CA LEU A 37 -13.51 -2.90 1.16
C LEU A 37 -14.58 -1.85 0.82
N VAL A 38 -15.16 -1.88 -0.38
CA VAL A 38 -16.19 -0.91 -0.80
C VAL A 38 -17.51 -1.15 -0.07
N LYS A 39 -17.86 -2.42 0.20
CA LYS A 39 -19.12 -2.78 0.87
C LYS A 39 -19.10 -2.52 2.38
N ASN A 40 -17.92 -2.40 2.99
CA ASN A 40 -17.76 -2.29 4.43
C ASN A 40 -17.20 -0.92 4.84
N LYS A 41 -17.60 -0.44 6.02
CA LYS A 41 -17.04 0.79 6.59
C LYS A 41 -15.67 0.48 7.21
N ILE A 42 -14.61 0.65 6.42
CA ILE A 42 -13.23 0.43 6.85
C ILE A 42 -12.63 1.75 7.38
N GLN A 43 -12.15 1.73 8.62
CA GLN A 43 -11.53 2.91 9.26
C GLN A 43 -10.00 2.95 9.13
N GLY A 44 -9.38 1.84 8.78
CA GLY A 44 -7.93 1.71 8.65
C GLY A 44 -7.54 0.55 7.76
N PHE A 45 -6.39 0.67 7.10
CA PHE A 45 -5.93 -0.27 6.09
C PHE A 45 -4.43 -0.45 6.19
N VAL A 46 -3.98 -1.67 6.52
CA VAL A 46 -2.57 -2.02 6.64
C VAL A 46 -2.29 -3.26 5.82
N THR A 47 -1.27 -3.18 4.95
CA THR A 47 -0.81 -4.31 4.15
C THR A 47 0.62 -4.64 4.53
N LEU A 48 0.90 -5.89 4.90
CA LEU A 48 2.22 -6.34 5.32
C LEU A 48 3.01 -6.90 4.15
N HIS A 49 4.27 -6.50 4.06
CA HIS A 49 5.19 -6.92 3.02
C HIS A 49 6.59 -7.07 3.58
N SER A 50 7.34 -7.98 2.97
CA SER A 50 8.76 -8.20 3.23
C SER A 50 9.55 -8.07 1.92
N TYR A 51 10.86 -7.82 1.97
CA TYR A 51 11.70 -7.52 3.15
C TYR A 51 11.88 -5.98 3.31
N GLU A 52 12.83 -5.53 4.14
CA GLU A 52 13.33 -4.13 4.26
C GLU A 52 12.86 -3.27 5.44
N GLY A 53 11.99 -3.74 6.34
CA GLY A 53 11.70 -3.04 7.61
C GLY A 53 10.97 -1.69 7.48
N PHE A 54 10.42 -1.36 6.30
CA PHE A 54 9.81 -0.05 6.07
C PHE A 54 8.35 0.06 6.53
N ILE A 55 8.04 1.19 7.16
CA ILE A 55 6.67 1.66 7.37
C ILE A 55 6.37 2.73 6.32
N LEU A 56 5.47 2.40 5.40
CA LEU A 56 5.12 3.26 4.27
C LEU A 56 3.67 3.72 4.35
N TYR A 57 3.45 4.97 3.97
CA TYR A 57 2.14 5.59 3.83
C TYR A 57 2.06 6.34 2.48
N PRO A 58 0.86 6.74 2.02
CA PRO A 58 0.68 7.31 0.69
C PRO A 58 1.52 8.58 0.43
N TRP A 59 1.94 8.87 -0.81
CA TRP A 59 1.61 8.16 -2.05
C TRP A 59 2.79 7.38 -2.64
N GLY A 60 2.49 6.24 -3.28
CA GLY A 60 3.50 5.42 -3.98
C GLY A 60 3.54 5.58 -5.51
N TYR A 61 2.53 6.20 -6.13
CA TYR A 61 2.40 6.25 -7.60
C TYR A 61 3.07 7.46 -8.25
N GLN A 62 3.32 8.54 -7.50
CA GLN A 62 3.89 9.79 -8.00
C GLN A 62 4.86 10.37 -6.98
N LYS A 63 6.02 10.82 -7.46
CA LYS A 63 7.04 11.48 -6.63
C LYS A 63 6.58 12.87 -6.20
N LYS A 64 6.97 13.29 -4.99
CA LYS A 64 6.69 14.63 -4.42
C LYS A 64 5.20 14.99 -4.35
N LEU A 65 4.33 13.97 -4.37
CA LEU A 65 2.92 14.14 -4.08
C LEU A 65 2.65 13.62 -2.67
N TYR A 66 1.99 14.43 -1.87
CA TYR A 66 1.69 14.12 -0.48
C TYR A 66 0.18 14.22 -0.24
N THR A 67 -0.33 13.44 0.70
CA THR A 67 -1.69 13.60 1.22
C THR A 67 -1.73 14.76 2.21
N ASP A 68 -2.88 15.43 2.33
CA ASP A 68 -3.10 16.50 3.31
C ASP A 68 -2.82 16.05 4.74
N ASP A 69 -3.04 14.76 5.05
CA ASP A 69 -2.79 14.15 6.36
C ASP A 69 -1.35 13.64 6.55
N ARG A 70 -0.40 14.03 5.68
CA ARG A 70 1.00 13.53 5.70
C ARG A 70 1.62 13.57 7.10
N GLU A 71 1.45 14.67 7.81
CA GLU A 71 2.03 14.85 9.16
C GLU A 71 1.43 13.88 10.18
N LYS A 72 0.13 13.58 10.07
CA LYS A 72 -0.52 12.60 10.95
C LYS A 72 0.01 11.19 10.67
N PHE A 73 0.15 10.82 9.39
CA PHE A 73 0.73 9.55 8.99
C PHE A 73 2.18 9.41 9.42
N HIS A 74 2.99 10.47 9.27
CA HIS A 74 4.39 10.45 9.70
C HIS A 74 4.51 10.24 11.21
N LYS A 75 3.76 10.98 12.01
CA LYS A 75 3.73 10.80 13.47
C LYS A 75 3.25 9.42 13.89
N LEU A 76 2.27 8.85 13.19
CA LEU A 76 1.80 7.49 13.44
C LEU A 76 2.89 6.47 13.09
N GLY A 77 3.57 6.64 11.96
CA GLY A 77 4.67 5.79 11.54
C GLY A 77 5.84 5.78 12.54
N GLU A 78 6.24 6.94 13.05
CA GLU A 78 7.26 7.04 14.09
C GLU A 78 6.84 6.31 15.37
N LYS A 79 5.58 6.45 15.80
CA LYS A 79 5.07 5.70 16.96
C LYS A 79 5.12 4.18 16.73
N MET A 80 4.77 3.72 15.54
CA MET A 80 4.83 2.29 15.19
C MET A 80 6.27 1.79 15.18
N LYS A 81 7.19 2.55 14.58
CA LYS A 81 8.62 2.24 14.56
C LYS A 81 9.17 2.08 15.97
N ASN A 82 8.97 3.08 16.82
CA ASN A 82 9.45 3.06 18.21
C ASN A 82 8.86 1.88 19.00
N ALA A 83 7.60 1.54 18.77
CA ALA A 83 6.97 0.39 19.43
C ALA A 83 7.58 -0.96 19.00
N ILE A 84 7.94 -1.09 17.71
CA ILE A 84 8.64 -2.28 17.20
C ILE A 84 10.05 -2.35 17.78
N GLU A 85 10.80 -1.25 17.71
CA GLU A 85 12.16 -1.14 18.24
C GLU A 85 12.25 -1.53 19.72
N ASN A 86 11.29 -1.08 20.54
CA ASN A 86 11.25 -1.41 21.97
C ASN A 86 11.08 -2.90 22.27
N ILE A 87 10.54 -3.68 21.33
CA ILE A 87 10.29 -5.11 21.51
C ILE A 87 11.42 -5.95 20.90
N SER A 88 11.82 -5.64 19.67
CA SER A 88 12.73 -6.48 18.88
C SER A 88 14.14 -5.92 18.75
N GLY A 89 14.40 -4.67 19.16
CA GLY A 89 15.64 -3.95 18.88
C GLY A 89 15.90 -3.71 17.39
N THR A 90 14.92 -4.00 16.52
CA THR A 90 15.02 -3.85 15.07
C THR A 90 14.51 -2.47 14.66
N TYR A 91 15.30 -1.78 13.83
CA TYR A 91 15.04 -0.45 13.28
C TYR A 91 14.42 -0.52 11.87
#